data_AF-A0A7Y4ZWB6-F1
#
_entry.id   AF-A0A7Y4ZWB6-F1
#
_cell.length_a   1.000
_cell.length_b   1.000
_cell.length_c   1.000
_cell.angle_alpha   90.00
_cell.angle_beta   90.00
_cell.angle_gamma   90.00
#
_symmetry.space_group_name_H-M   'P 1'
#
loop_
_entity.id
_entity.type
_entity.pdbx_description
1 polymer ?
#
loop_
_entity_poly.entity_id
_entity_poly.type
_entity_poly.pdbx_seq_one_letter_code
_entity_poly.pdbx_strand_id
1 'polypeptide(L)'
;MNLSNARRALRNLAMLATVGIAACSASTGSEKPKGDPQDPLGYDDDSLTALATACTYDPATNFMTVTIATGETAIISKRAADSAILQNGATCNSTVAPNGPVLVTATALKKITVTGSGGADTLILDFTNGVFATGTSSASASGIVVDMGAGSDKVGIKGTTGADNFVLGAGGGTPALLTNTDLFKDVMVTGAETWIVSLGDGDDVWSAGGNATAGAVFGAAVTVYGGAGNDTFNQGTAVTLSETLSGGAGTDTVSYASRTAALTMILGDATATDGETGELDDLSDDIEVVNGGSGNDSMGGTASPHTFNGNDGDDTFNQGATTNGAEVLNGGNGIDTVDYSARSLGVTVTMDGVAANDGEGGATEGDNVKADVENCKGSSAADNITGGPGNNTITGGLGADTLSGGAGDDVFVALAATDGADIISGGTGSDTMDYRLRTAAITATLDGATTSGLGGGSEGDILGAACAAPLPYVGCTDVENIWGGTAADVLTGNGSANELVGGTGNDTLSGGAGDDVLEGGGGTEANVLDCGSGDGDTGFGQGSGGAASRTNCEF
;
A
#
# COMPACT_ATOMS: atom_id res chain seq x y z
N MET A 1 -30.93 42.70 -6.69
CA MET A 1 -31.97 43.32 -5.85
C MET A 1 -33.30 42.60 -6.13
N ASN A 2 -33.80 41.90 -5.11
CA ASN A 2 -35.11 41.30 -4.87
C ASN A 2 -35.78 40.25 -5.81
N LEU A 3 -35.75 39.02 -5.27
CA LEU A 3 -36.79 37.99 -5.26
C LEU A 3 -38.22 38.55 -5.09
N SER A 4 -39.15 38.11 -5.94
CA SER A 4 -40.52 37.69 -5.54
C SER A 4 -41.36 37.35 -6.78
N ASN A 5 -41.30 36.10 -7.25
CA ASN A 5 -42.32 35.56 -8.19
C ASN A 5 -42.40 34.02 -8.17
N ALA A 6 -42.38 33.40 -6.99
CA ALA A 6 -42.55 31.94 -6.84
C ALA A 6 -43.59 31.57 -5.76
N ARG A 7 -44.76 32.23 -5.76
CA ARG A 7 -45.92 31.82 -4.96
C ARG A 7 -47.22 31.98 -5.75
N ARG A 8 -47.38 31.21 -6.84
CA ARG A 8 -48.68 31.08 -7.52
C ARG A 8 -48.88 29.78 -8.31
N ALA A 9 -48.38 28.66 -7.77
CA ALA A 9 -48.58 27.33 -8.36
C ALA A 9 -48.78 26.22 -7.30
N LEU A 10 -49.49 26.51 -6.21
CA LEU A 10 -49.98 25.48 -5.28
C LEU A 10 -51.35 25.90 -4.74
N ARG A 11 -52.41 25.39 -5.37
CA ARG A 11 -53.72 25.04 -4.81
C ARG A 11 -54.70 24.73 -5.95
N ASN A 12 -55.39 23.60 -5.82
CA ASN A 12 -56.52 23.10 -6.61
C ASN A 12 -56.20 22.08 -7.72
N LEU A 13 -55.87 20.86 -7.31
CA LEU A 13 -56.53 19.69 -7.88
C LEU A 13 -56.66 18.59 -6.82
N ALA A 14 -57.75 18.65 -6.06
CA ALA A 14 -58.20 17.59 -5.17
C ALA A 14 -59.64 17.24 -5.55
N MET A 15 -59.86 16.06 -6.13
CA MET A 15 -61.10 15.31 -5.91
C MET A 15 -60.94 13.82 -6.28
N LEU A 16 -61.01 12.99 -5.24
CA LEU A 16 -61.68 11.69 -5.12
C LEU A 16 -61.36 10.55 -6.10
N ALA A 17 -60.70 9.52 -5.57
CA ALA A 17 -61.23 8.15 -5.62
C ALA A 17 -60.63 7.32 -4.47
N THR A 18 -61.44 7.08 -3.44
CA THR A 18 -61.21 6.06 -2.41
C THR A 18 -61.49 4.68 -3.02
N VAL A 19 -60.45 3.87 -3.20
CA VAL A 19 -60.59 2.42 -3.37
C VAL A 19 -59.66 1.78 -2.34
N GLY A 20 -60.24 1.04 -1.40
CA GLY A 20 -59.50 0.23 -0.45
C GLY A 20 -58.76 -0.89 -1.20
N ILE A 21 -57.44 -0.87 -1.09
CA ILE A 21 -56.59 -2.03 -1.37
C ILE A 21 -55.82 -2.27 -0.08
N ALA A 22 -55.91 -3.51 0.39
CA ALA A 22 -55.26 -4.01 1.58
C ALA A 22 -53.76 -3.67 1.55
N ALA A 23 -53.25 -3.28 2.72
CA ALA A 23 -51.83 -3.02 2.92
C ALA A 23 -51.02 -4.26 2.53
N CYS A 24 -50.30 -4.16 1.41
CA CYS A 24 -49.06 -4.90 1.24
C CYS A 24 -47.99 -3.99 1.83
N SER A 25 -47.58 -4.28 3.06
CA SER A 25 -46.40 -3.67 3.66
C SER A 25 -45.18 -4.26 2.96
N ALA A 26 -44.73 -3.60 1.88
CA ALA A 26 -43.36 -3.78 1.41
C ALA A 26 -42.44 -3.35 2.56
N SER A 27 -41.55 -4.24 2.98
CA SER A 27 -40.50 -3.95 3.95
C SER A 27 -39.60 -2.87 3.38
N THR A 28 -39.52 -1.74 4.06
CA THR A 28 -38.62 -0.63 3.71
C THR A 28 -37.20 -0.85 4.26
N GLY A 29 -36.66 -2.06 4.10
CA GLY A 29 -35.21 -2.24 4.11
C GLY A 29 -34.74 -1.77 2.74
N SER A 30 -33.94 -0.71 2.68
CA SER A 30 -33.43 -0.18 1.42
C SER A 30 -32.39 -1.15 0.86
N GLU A 31 -32.80 -2.24 0.23
CA GLU A 31 -31.87 -3.04 -0.57
C GLU A 31 -31.38 -2.18 -1.74
N LYS A 32 -30.06 -2.10 -1.87
CA LYS A 32 -29.40 -1.29 -2.89
C LYS A 32 -29.80 -1.83 -4.28
N PRO A 33 -30.07 -0.97 -5.28
CA PRO A 33 -30.57 -1.42 -6.58
C PRO A 33 -29.63 -2.41 -7.27
N LYS A 34 -30.18 -3.38 -8.02
CA LYS A 34 -29.40 -4.27 -8.88
C LYS A 34 -28.49 -3.47 -9.82
N GLY A 35 -27.18 -3.70 -9.72
CA GLY A 35 -26.15 -2.98 -10.48
C GLY A 35 -25.58 -1.75 -9.77
N ASP A 36 -25.90 -1.56 -8.49
CA ASP A 36 -25.11 -0.71 -7.60
C ASP A 36 -23.69 -1.30 -7.48
N PRO A 37 -22.62 -0.51 -7.69
CA PRO A 37 -21.25 -0.93 -7.39
C PRO A 37 -21.08 -1.49 -5.97
N GLN A 38 -21.94 -1.08 -5.02
CA GLN A 38 -21.97 -1.54 -3.64
C GLN A 38 -22.84 -2.80 -3.41
N ASP A 39 -23.53 -3.34 -4.43
CA ASP A 39 -24.08 -4.72 -4.43
C ASP A 39 -23.47 -5.51 -5.60
N PRO A 40 -22.18 -5.88 -5.49
CA PRO A 40 -21.41 -6.52 -6.54
C PRO A 40 -21.92 -7.93 -6.88
N LEU A 41 -22.71 -8.53 -5.98
CA LEU A 41 -23.37 -9.81 -6.20
C LEU A 41 -24.56 -9.67 -7.15
N GLY A 42 -25.26 -8.53 -7.16
CA GLY A 42 -26.27 -8.21 -8.18
C GLY A 42 -27.55 -9.07 -8.13
N TYR A 43 -27.83 -9.69 -6.98
CA TYR A 43 -29.02 -10.52 -6.76
C TYR A 43 -29.85 -10.03 -5.56
N ASP A 44 -31.14 -9.86 -5.80
CA ASP A 44 -32.20 -9.59 -4.81
C ASP A 44 -33.01 -10.89 -4.61
N ASP A 45 -33.24 -11.25 -3.35
CA ASP A 45 -33.95 -12.45 -2.89
C ASP A 45 -35.37 -12.55 -3.50
N ASP A 46 -36.07 -11.42 -3.63
CA ASP A 46 -37.44 -11.35 -4.15
C ASP A 46 -37.52 -11.48 -5.68
N SER A 47 -36.38 -11.38 -6.36
CA SER A 47 -36.28 -11.36 -7.83
C SER A 47 -35.88 -12.71 -8.44
N LEU A 48 -35.47 -13.67 -7.62
CA LEU A 48 -34.99 -14.97 -8.08
C LEU A 48 -36.11 -15.98 -8.33
N THR A 49 -35.91 -16.82 -9.34
CA THR A 49 -36.77 -17.99 -9.56
C THR A 49 -36.60 -19.01 -8.44
N ALA A 50 -37.68 -19.70 -8.08
CA ALA A 50 -37.59 -20.82 -7.15
C ALA A 50 -36.67 -21.92 -7.70
N LEU A 51 -35.85 -22.52 -6.84
CA LEU A 51 -35.02 -23.68 -7.19
C LEU A 51 -35.88 -24.87 -7.63
N ALA A 52 -35.31 -25.74 -8.46
CA ALA A 52 -35.92 -26.99 -8.89
C ALA A 52 -36.27 -27.91 -7.71
N THR A 53 -35.49 -27.84 -6.63
CA THR A 53 -35.77 -28.54 -5.37
C THR A 53 -36.04 -27.52 -4.26
N ALA A 54 -37.24 -27.56 -3.69
CA ALA A 54 -37.58 -26.74 -2.53
C ALA A 54 -36.77 -27.19 -1.30
N CYS A 55 -36.26 -26.25 -0.50
CA CYS A 55 -35.60 -26.59 0.75
C CYS A 55 -36.52 -27.35 1.71
N THR A 56 -35.88 -28.10 2.59
CA THR A 56 -36.55 -28.87 3.65
C THR A 56 -36.02 -28.48 5.03
N TYR A 57 -36.89 -28.61 6.03
CA TYR A 57 -36.55 -28.39 7.44
C TYR A 57 -37.05 -29.56 8.29
N ASP A 58 -36.19 -30.10 9.16
CA ASP A 58 -36.54 -31.12 10.14
C ASP A 58 -36.68 -30.50 11.54
N PRO A 59 -37.90 -30.37 12.09
CA PRO A 59 -38.13 -29.84 13.43
C PRO A 59 -37.61 -30.71 14.58
N ALA A 60 -37.26 -31.98 14.35
CA ALA A 60 -36.73 -32.85 15.39
C ALA A 60 -35.23 -32.58 15.64
N THR A 61 -34.48 -32.29 14.57
CA THR A 61 -33.04 -31.98 14.63
C THR A 61 -32.74 -30.49 14.54
N ASN A 62 -33.71 -29.71 14.06
CA ASN A 62 -33.62 -28.30 13.67
C ASN A 62 -32.61 -28.06 12.54
N PHE A 63 -32.59 -28.95 11.56
CA PHE A 63 -31.69 -28.90 10.41
C PHE A 63 -32.45 -28.48 9.15
N MET A 64 -31.86 -27.57 8.38
CA MET A 64 -32.32 -27.16 7.07
C MET A 64 -31.44 -27.77 5.97
N THR A 65 -32.05 -28.22 4.87
CA THR A 65 -31.34 -28.75 3.71
C THR A 65 -31.76 -28.00 2.45
N VAL A 66 -30.78 -27.55 1.67
CA VAL A 66 -30.92 -26.85 0.39
C VAL A 66 -30.17 -27.64 -0.68
N THR A 67 -30.76 -27.77 -1.87
CA THR A 67 -30.12 -28.42 -3.02
C THR A 67 -30.19 -27.51 -4.23
N ILE A 68 -29.04 -27.23 -4.83
CA ILE A 68 -28.88 -26.34 -5.98
C ILE A 68 -28.66 -27.23 -7.22
N ALA A 69 -29.52 -27.11 -8.23
CA ALA A 69 -29.32 -27.79 -9.49
C ALA A 69 -28.40 -26.99 -10.42
N THR A 70 -27.84 -27.65 -11.42
CA THR A 70 -26.91 -27.05 -12.39
C THR A 70 -27.43 -25.74 -12.98
N GLY A 71 -26.69 -24.65 -12.76
CA GLY A 71 -27.01 -23.33 -13.29
C GLY A 71 -27.95 -22.50 -12.41
N GLU A 72 -28.32 -23.00 -11.23
CA GLU A 72 -29.20 -22.27 -10.31
C GLU A 72 -28.42 -21.38 -9.34
N THR A 73 -29.09 -20.29 -8.92
CA THR A 73 -28.65 -19.40 -7.84
C THR A 73 -29.55 -19.60 -6.64
N ALA A 74 -28.96 -19.94 -5.50
CA ALA A 74 -29.62 -20.00 -4.21
C ALA A 74 -29.18 -18.83 -3.33
N ILE A 75 -30.13 -18.06 -2.80
CA ILE A 75 -29.92 -17.11 -1.71
C ILE A 75 -30.53 -17.71 -0.46
N ILE A 76 -29.75 -17.74 0.62
CA ILE A 76 -30.23 -18.08 1.95
C ILE A 76 -30.17 -16.81 2.79
N SER A 77 -31.33 -16.31 3.20
CA SER A 77 -31.46 -15.01 3.86
C SER A 77 -32.22 -15.12 5.18
N LYS A 78 -32.07 -14.11 6.03
CA LYS A 78 -32.93 -13.90 7.21
C LYS A 78 -33.91 -12.76 6.92
N ARG A 79 -35.20 -13.00 7.12
CA ARG A 79 -36.21 -11.96 6.99
C ARG A 79 -36.25 -11.07 8.24
N ALA A 80 -36.18 -9.76 8.05
CA ALA A 80 -36.22 -8.79 9.15
C ALA A 80 -37.47 -8.88 10.04
N ALA A 81 -38.65 -9.08 9.44
CA ALA A 81 -39.93 -8.96 10.14
C ALA A 81 -40.16 -10.00 11.24
N ASP A 82 -39.67 -11.23 11.04
CA ASP A 82 -39.95 -12.38 11.90
C ASP A 82 -38.76 -13.32 12.10
N SER A 83 -37.57 -12.95 11.62
CA SER A 83 -36.35 -13.77 11.67
C SER A 83 -36.50 -15.13 10.98
N ALA A 84 -37.40 -15.24 10.01
CA ALA A 84 -37.53 -16.44 9.18
C ALA A 84 -36.28 -16.63 8.32
N ILE A 85 -35.79 -17.86 8.21
CA ILE A 85 -34.74 -18.23 7.26
C ILE A 85 -35.41 -18.71 5.98
N LEU A 86 -35.01 -18.10 4.87
CA LEU A 86 -35.63 -18.25 3.55
C LEU A 86 -34.63 -18.83 2.55
N GLN A 87 -35.16 -19.48 1.51
CA GLN A 87 -34.43 -19.85 0.29
C GLN A 87 -35.12 -19.16 -0.89
N ASN A 88 -34.44 -18.22 -1.56
CA ASN A 88 -34.99 -17.41 -2.66
C ASN A 88 -36.36 -16.80 -2.26
N GLY A 89 -36.42 -16.14 -1.09
CA GLY A 89 -37.62 -15.51 -0.52
C GLY A 89 -38.69 -16.46 0.04
N ALA A 90 -38.54 -17.78 -0.15
CA ALA A 90 -39.53 -18.78 0.25
C ALA A 90 -39.16 -19.55 1.53
N THR A 91 -40.16 -19.94 2.32
CA THR A 91 -39.95 -20.81 3.49
C THR A 91 -39.79 -22.28 3.07
N CYS A 92 -39.02 -23.04 3.85
CA CYS A 92 -38.79 -24.45 3.60
C CYS A 92 -39.98 -25.34 3.98
N ASN A 93 -40.06 -26.51 3.35
CA ASN A 93 -41.08 -27.51 3.67
C ASN A 93 -40.65 -28.36 4.87
N SER A 94 -41.57 -28.64 5.78
CA SER A 94 -41.33 -29.56 6.89
C SER A 94 -41.11 -31.00 6.38
N THR A 95 -40.11 -31.71 6.92
CA THR A 95 -39.92 -33.14 6.66
C THR A 95 -40.87 -34.03 7.47
N VAL A 96 -41.49 -33.46 8.51
CA VAL A 96 -42.53 -34.11 9.32
C VAL A 96 -43.91 -33.55 8.97
N ALA A 97 -44.92 -34.40 9.07
CA ALA A 97 -46.28 -34.04 8.68
C ALA A 97 -46.86 -32.90 9.55
N PRO A 98 -47.56 -31.92 8.94
CA PRO A 98 -47.85 -31.82 7.51
C PRO A 98 -46.62 -31.27 6.73
N ASN A 99 -46.25 -31.93 5.63
CA ASN A 99 -45.03 -31.69 4.83
C ASN A 99 -45.06 -30.37 4.01
N GLY A 100 -45.69 -29.33 4.54
CA GLY A 100 -45.86 -28.04 3.90
C GLY A 100 -44.89 -26.98 4.43
N PRO A 101 -45.03 -25.73 3.94
CA PRO A 101 -44.16 -24.62 4.34
C PRO A 101 -44.21 -24.40 5.85
N VAL A 102 -43.04 -24.31 6.47
CA VAL A 102 -42.87 -24.07 7.91
C VAL A 102 -42.00 -22.84 8.14
N LEU A 103 -42.36 -22.04 9.14
CA LEU A 103 -41.55 -20.91 9.57
C LEU A 103 -40.34 -21.43 10.35
N VAL A 104 -39.16 -21.34 9.75
CA VAL A 104 -37.89 -21.66 10.39
C VAL A 104 -37.29 -20.36 10.92
N THR A 105 -37.18 -20.18 12.23
CA THR A 105 -36.57 -18.97 12.79
C THR A 105 -35.09 -19.19 13.09
N ALA A 106 -34.29 -18.11 13.01
CA ALA A 106 -32.86 -18.14 13.32
C ALA A 106 -32.54 -18.73 14.71
N THR A 107 -33.42 -18.55 15.69
CA THR A 107 -33.25 -19.09 17.06
C THR A 107 -33.49 -20.61 17.14
N ALA A 108 -34.36 -21.15 16.29
CA ALA A 108 -34.65 -22.57 16.27
C ALA A 108 -33.60 -23.35 15.47
N LEU A 109 -33.13 -22.75 14.37
CA LEU A 109 -32.20 -23.36 13.43
C LEU A 109 -30.84 -23.64 14.06
N LYS A 110 -30.37 -24.89 13.91
CA LYS A 110 -29.03 -25.28 14.37
C LYS A 110 -28.03 -25.40 13.22
N LYS A 111 -28.47 -25.99 12.11
CA LYS A 111 -27.58 -26.32 10.99
C LYS A 111 -28.27 -26.11 9.66
N ILE A 112 -27.51 -25.60 8.69
CA ILE A 112 -27.88 -25.61 7.27
C ILE A 112 -26.92 -26.54 6.54
N THR A 113 -27.45 -27.40 5.68
CA THR A 113 -26.67 -28.18 4.72
C THR A 113 -27.06 -27.75 3.31
N VAL A 114 -26.08 -27.35 2.51
CA VAL A 114 -26.25 -26.97 1.12
C VAL A 114 -25.48 -27.96 0.24
N THR A 115 -26.11 -28.44 -0.81
CA THR A 115 -25.48 -29.34 -1.80
C THR A 115 -25.69 -28.79 -3.20
N GLY A 116 -24.61 -28.47 -3.89
CA GLY A 116 -24.60 -28.14 -5.31
C GLY A 116 -24.50 -29.36 -6.20
N SER A 117 -24.40 -29.11 -7.50
CA SER A 117 -24.42 -30.10 -8.56
C SER A 117 -23.01 -30.35 -9.11
N GLY A 118 -22.91 -31.00 -10.28
CA GLY A 118 -21.65 -31.11 -11.03
C GLY A 118 -21.47 -29.99 -12.06
N GLY A 119 -22.22 -28.90 -11.91
CA GLY A 119 -22.44 -27.86 -12.91
C GLY A 119 -21.77 -26.53 -12.56
N ALA A 120 -22.36 -25.41 -12.97
CA ALA A 120 -21.94 -24.10 -12.49
C ALA A 120 -23.07 -23.55 -11.62
N ASP A 121 -22.86 -23.49 -10.32
CA ASP A 121 -23.87 -23.17 -9.32
C ASP A 121 -23.48 -21.92 -8.54
N THR A 122 -24.46 -21.22 -7.97
CA THR A 122 -24.19 -20.03 -7.14
C THR A 122 -24.95 -20.13 -5.83
N LEU A 123 -24.25 -19.99 -4.72
CA LEU A 123 -24.82 -19.82 -3.39
C LEU A 123 -24.52 -18.42 -2.87
N ILE A 124 -25.49 -17.74 -2.28
CA ILE A 124 -25.29 -16.49 -1.55
C ILE A 124 -25.85 -16.67 -0.14
N LEU A 125 -25.01 -16.38 0.85
CA LEU A 125 -25.43 -16.26 2.25
C LEU A 125 -25.65 -14.79 2.56
N ASP A 126 -26.90 -14.43 2.81
CA ASP A 126 -27.30 -13.04 3.00
C ASP A 126 -27.54 -12.74 4.49
N PHE A 127 -26.54 -12.14 5.12
CA PHE A 127 -26.56 -11.72 6.51
C PHE A 127 -27.03 -10.27 6.70
N THR A 128 -27.54 -9.57 5.69
CA THR A 128 -27.90 -8.14 5.78
C THR A 128 -28.86 -7.86 6.94
N ASN A 129 -29.80 -8.77 7.21
CA ASN A 129 -30.74 -8.64 8.33
C ASN A 129 -30.25 -9.30 9.64
N GLY A 130 -29.00 -9.75 9.69
CA GLY A 130 -28.32 -10.36 10.84
C GLY A 130 -27.91 -11.81 10.59
N VAL A 131 -26.76 -12.19 11.16
CA VAL A 131 -26.15 -13.52 11.07
C VAL A 131 -27.09 -14.62 11.60
N PHE A 132 -27.03 -15.81 10.99
CA PHE A 132 -27.81 -16.98 11.38
C PHE A 132 -26.98 -18.27 11.27
N ALA A 133 -27.45 -19.31 11.95
CA ALA A 133 -26.83 -20.64 11.94
C ALA A 133 -25.33 -20.63 12.24
N THR A 134 -24.89 -19.84 13.22
CA THR A 134 -23.48 -19.78 13.64
C THR A 134 -23.02 -21.11 14.26
N GLY A 135 -21.73 -21.40 14.10
CA GLY A 135 -21.04 -22.50 14.75
C GLY A 135 -20.98 -22.24 16.25
N THR A 136 -21.43 -23.20 17.05
CA THR A 136 -21.31 -23.14 18.53
C THR A 136 -20.71 -24.41 19.11
N SER A 137 -20.42 -25.38 18.24
CA SER A 137 -19.96 -26.73 18.54
C SER A 137 -19.34 -27.36 17.29
N SER A 138 -19.24 -28.70 17.21
CA SER A 138 -18.69 -29.37 16.02
C SER A 138 -19.52 -29.12 14.75
N ALA A 139 -18.86 -29.19 13.59
CA ALA A 139 -19.45 -29.04 12.25
C ALA A 139 -20.65 -29.97 11.94
N SER A 140 -20.77 -31.07 12.68
CA SER A 140 -21.89 -32.00 12.56
C SER A 140 -23.15 -31.52 13.30
N ALA A 141 -23.02 -30.58 14.24
CA ALA A 141 -24.07 -30.21 15.20
C ALA A 141 -24.54 -28.75 15.09
N SER A 142 -23.76 -27.87 14.45
CA SER A 142 -24.11 -26.46 14.22
C SER A 142 -23.38 -25.91 12.98
N GLY A 143 -23.75 -24.72 12.52
CA GLY A 143 -23.09 -24.05 11.40
C GLY A 143 -23.82 -24.20 10.06
N ILE A 144 -23.22 -23.64 9.02
CA ILE A 144 -23.59 -23.81 7.63
C ILE A 144 -22.52 -24.71 6.99
N VAL A 145 -22.96 -25.83 6.40
CA VAL A 145 -22.08 -26.76 5.69
C VAL A 145 -22.50 -26.78 4.24
N VAL A 146 -21.58 -26.40 3.36
CA VAL A 146 -21.79 -26.28 1.92
C VAL A 146 -20.85 -27.24 1.21
N ASP A 147 -21.40 -28.03 0.31
CA ASP A 147 -20.64 -28.76 -0.70
C ASP A 147 -21.20 -28.37 -2.06
N MET A 148 -20.51 -27.47 -2.77
CA MET A 148 -20.94 -27.00 -4.09
C MET A 148 -20.80 -28.07 -5.17
N GLY A 149 -20.02 -29.13 -4.90
CA GLY A 149 -19.78 -30.21 -5.82
C GLY A 149 -18.53 -29.95 -6.67
N ALA A 150 -18.61 -30.30 -7.95
CA ALA A 150 -17.51 -30.10 -8.89
C ALA A 150 -18.00 -29.21 -10.01
N GLY A 151 -17.24 -28.21 -10.41
CA GLY A 151 -17.85 -27.24 -11.31
C GLY A 151 -17.09 -25.96 -11.54
N SER A 152 -17.86 -24.92 -11.82
CA SER A 152 -17.42 -23.53 -11.82
C SER A 152 -18.38 -22.77 -10.93
N ASP A 153 -18.25 -23.02 -9.65
CA ASP A 153 -19.20 -22.66 -8.61
C ASP A 153 -18.78 -21.38 -7.90
N LYS A 154 -19.77 -20.58 -7.51
CA LYS A 154 -19.59 -19.29 -6.85
C LYS A 154 -20.24 -19.29 -5.48
N VAL A 155 -19.52 -18.75 -4.49
CA VAL A 155 -20.07 -18.48 -3.16
C VAL A 155 -19.98 -17.00 -2.85
N GLY A 156 -21.14 -16.39 -2.60
CA GLY A 156 -21.31 -15.01 -2.21
C GLY A 156 -21.62 -14.88 -0.71
N ILE A 157 -21.06 -13.86 -0.06
CA ILE A 157 -21.44 -13.44 1.29
C ILE A 157 -21.90 -11.99 1.22
N LYS A 158 -23.09 -11.69 1.75
CA LYS A 158 -23.52 -10.33 2.07
C LYS A 158 -23.47 -10.16 3.58
N GLY A 159 -22.69 -9.20 4.05
CA GLY A 159 -22.61 -8.84 5.46
C GLY A 159 -23.82 -8.03 5.92
N THR A 160 -23.75 -7.55 7.16
CA THR A 160 -24.82 -6.85 7.85
C THR A 160 -24.83 -5.35 7.48
N THR A 161 -25.71 -4.57 8.11
CA THR A 161 -25.72 -3.10 7.96
C THR A 161 -24.93 -2.41 9.08
N GLY A 162 -24.11 -3.14 9.80
CA GLY A 162 -23.20 -2.58 10.79
C GLY A 162 -21.88 -3.36 10.76
N ALA A 163 -20.94 -2.95 11.62
CA ALA A 163 -19.59 -3.50 11.64
C ALA A 163 -19.56 -5.04 11.72
N ASP A 164 -18.96 -5.65 10.70
CA ASP A 164 -18.71 -7.07 10.56
C ASP A 164 -17.24 -7.41 10.81
N ASN A 165 -17.00 -8.66 11.20
CA ASN A 165 -15.65 -9.19 11.35
C ASN A 165 -15.60 -10.60 10.75
N PHE A 166 -15.12 -10.67 9.51
CA PHE A 166 -15.06 -11.89 8.72
C PHE A 166 -13.63 -12.41 8.59
N VAL A 167 -13.43 -13.67 8.96
CA VAL A 167 -12.13 -14.34 8.81
C VAL A 167 -12.30 -15.53 7.88
N LEU A 168 -11.68 -15.47 6.70
CA LEU A 168 -11.66 -16.58 5.74
C LEU A 168 -10.43 -17.45 5.94
N GLY A 169 -10.58 -18.78 5.95
CA GLY A 169 -9.46 -19.73 6.05
C GLY A 169 -9.09 -20.15 7.47
N ALA A 170 -9.90 -19.80 8.48
CA ALA A 170 -9.61 -20.13 9.87
C ALA A 170 -9.74 -21.63 10.22
N GLY A 171 -8.86 -22.11 11.12
CA GLY A 171 -9.08 -23.35 11.88
C GLY A 171 -8.66 -24.68 11.24
N GLY A 172 -7.80 -24.67 10.21
CA GLY A 172 -7.19 -25.86 9.59
C GLY A 172 -8.17 -26.82 8.87
N GLY A 173 -7.75 -27.43 7.75
CA GLY A 173 -8.61 -28.36 6.99
C GLY A 173 -9.53 -27.67 5.99
N THR A 174 -10.83 -27.97 6.00
CA THR A 174 -11.80 -27.39 5.03
C THR A 174 -11.87 -25.86 5.13
N PRO A 175 -11.90 -25.15 3.99
CA PRO A 175 -12.15 -23.70 3.95
C PRO A 175 -13.34 -23.33 4.81
N ALA A 176 -13.15 -22.36 5.69
CA ALA A 176 -14.17 -21.91 6.61
C ALA A 176 -14.17 -20.38 6.73
N LEU A 177 -15.36 -19.83 6.90
CA LEU A 177 -15.60 -18.45 7.29
C LEU A 177 -15.99 -18.43 8.77
N LEU A 178 -15.35 -17.55 9.54
CA LEU A 178 -15.83 -17.10 10.84
C LEU A 178 -16.53 -15.76 10.63
N THR A 179 -17.71 -15.63 11.20
CA THR A 179 -18.55 -14.42 11.20
C THR A 179 -18.49 -13.68 12.54
N ASN A 180 -17.69 -14.21 13.48
CA ASN A 180 -17.52 -13.68 14.82
C ASN A 180 -16.14 -14.07 15.36
N THR A 181 -15.87 -13.70 16.61
CA THR A 181 -14.55 -13.84 17.25
C THR A 181 -14.29 -15.16 17.97
N ASP A 182 -15.22 -16.12 17.89
CA ASP A 182 -15.01 -17.44 18.48
C ASP A 182 -14.15 -18.35 17.57
N LEU A 183 -13.89 -19.57 18.05
CA LEU A 183 -13.03 -20.53 17.34
C LEU A 183 -13.84 -21.60 16.58
N PHE A 184 -15.16 -21.49 16.57
CA PHE A 184 -16.05 -22.45 15.93
C PHE A 184 -16.33 -22.00 14.49
N LYS A 185 -16.14 -22.94 13.55
CA LYS A 185 -16.40 -22.69 12.13
C LYS A 185 -17.89 -22.39 11.91
N ASP A 186 -18.21 -21.19 11.41
CA ASP A 186 -19.58 -20.78 11.13
C ASP A 186 -20.06 -21.31 9.79
N VAL A 187 -19.30 -21.03 8.72
CA VAL A 187 -19.57 -21.54 7.38
C VAL A 187 -18.40 -22.40 6.93
N MET A 188 -18.66 -23.62 6.49
CA MET A 188 -17.66 -24.51 5.92
C MET A 188 -18.07 -24.82 4.49
N VAL A 189 -17.14 -24.64 3.55
CA VAL A 189 -17.43 -24.75 2.13
C VAL A 189 -16.40 -25.64 1.44
N THR A 190 -16.89 -26.55 0.60
CA THR A 190 -16.09 -27.34 -0.34
C THR A 190 -16.61 -27.15 -1.76
N GLY A 191 -15.71 -27.23 -2.75
CA GLY A 191 -16.06 -27.16 -4.17
C GLY A 191 -16.39 -25.76 -4.71
N ALA A 192 -16.01 -24.69 -4.02
CA ALA A 192 -16.19 -23.33 -4.52
C ALA A 192 -14.94 -22.86 -5.28
N GLU A 193 -15.10 -22.41 -6.52
CA GLU A 193 -14.01 -21.90 -7.37
C GLU A 193 -13.90 -20.36 -7.36
N THR A 194 -14.93 -19.65 -6.92
CA THR A 194 -14.91 -18.19 -6.80
C THR A 194 -15.64 -17.73 -5.56
N TRP A 195 -15.04 -16.78 -4.85
CA TRP A 195 -15.64 -16.14 -3.69
C TRP A 195 -15.86 -14.66 -3.95
N ILE A 196 -17.02 -14.18 -3.54
CA ILE A 196 -17.35 -12.75 -3.58
C ILE A 196 -17.90 -12.38 -2.20
N VAL A 197 -17.25 -11.46 -1.52
CA VAL A 197 -17.64 -10.99 -0.19
C VAL A 197 -17.98 -9.52 -0.29
N SER A 198 -19.17 -9.16 0.17
CA SER A 198 -19.58 -7.77 0.39
C SER A 198 -19.80 -7.61 1.88
N LEU A 199 -19.00 -6.78 2.55
CA LEU A 199 -19.08 -6.58 4.00
C LEU A 199 -20.28 -5.70 4.37
N GLY A 200 -20.55 -4.65 3.60
CA GLY A 200 -21.84 -3.96 3.63
C GLY A 200 -21.71 -2.52 4.08
N ASP A 201 -22.48 -2.13 5.09
CA ASP A 201 -22.33 -0.81 5.71
C ASP A 201 -21.76 -1.03 7.13
N GLY A 202 -20.82 -0.21 7.58
CA GLY A 202 -20.13 -0.37 8.85
C GLY A 202 -18.63 -0.17 8.69
N ASP A 203 -17.92 -0.04 9.80
CA ASP A 203 -16.46 -0.13 9.77
C ASP A 203 -16.13 -1.64 9.88
N ASP A 204 -15.94 -2.29 8.74
CA ASP A 204 -15.85 -3.73 8.64
C ASP A 204 -14.40 -4.21 8.67
N VAL A 205 -14.21 -5.44 9.15
CA VAL A 205 -12.91 -6.10 9.12
C VAL A 205 -13.03 -7.40 8.33
N TRP A 206 -12.26 -7.50 7.26
CA TRP A 206 -12.00 -8.76 6.60
C TRP A 206 -10.56 -9.20 6.88
N SER A 207 -10.38 -10.47 7.19
CA SER A 207 -9.04 -11.03 7.38
C SER A 207 -8.86 -12.26 6.50
N ALA A 208 -7.83 -12.21 5.66
CA ALA A 208 -7.26 -13.39 5.04
C ALA A 208 -6.62 -14.23 6.16
N GLY A 209 -7.36 -15.23 6.64
CA GLY A 209 -6.91 -16.15 7.66
C GLY A 209 -5.81 -17.05 7.13
N GLY A 210 -4.59 -16.52 7.06
CA GLY A 210 -3.37 -17.30 7.14
C GLY A 210 -3.39 -17.98 8.51
N ASN A 211 -3.79 -19.25 8.55
CA ASN A 211 -3.71 -20.05 9.76
C ASN A 211 -2.30 -19.91 10.34
N ALA A 212 -2.19 -19.61 11.64
CA ALA A 212 -0.96 -19.70 12.43
C ALA A 212 -0.32 -21.12 12.44
N THR A 213 -0.77 -22.02 11.57
CA THR A 213 -0.11 -23.25 11.19
C THR A 213 -0.20 -23.43 9.67
N ALA A 214 0.96 -23.45 9.01
CA ALA A 214 1.12 -23.71 7.59
C ALA A 214 0.22 -24.85 7.08
N GLY A 215 -0.50 -24.61 5.98
CA GLY A 215 -0.96 -25.71 5.12
C GLY A 215 -2.40 -25.73 4.60
N ALA A 216 -3.18 -24.65 4.63
CA ALA A 216 -4.40 -24.58 3.83
C ALA A 216 -4.53 -23.20 3.18
N VAL A 217 -4.01 -23.10 1.95
CA VAL A 217 -4.29 -21.99 1.03
C VAL A 217 -5.76 -22.11 0.63
N PHE A 218 -6.50 -21.00 0.66
CA PHE A 218 -7.84 -20.94 0.07
C PHE A 218 -7.67 -21.18 -1.44
N GLY A 219 -8.19 -22.29 -1.96
CA GLY A 219 -7.91 -22.75 -3.33
C GLY A 219 -8.66 -22.01 -4.44
N ALA A 220 -9.24 -20.84 -4.16
CA ALA A 220 -10.03 -20.04 -5.10
C ALA A 220 -9.68 -18.55 -4.97
N ALA A 221 -9.84 -17.81 -6.08
CA ALA A 221 -9.76 -16.35 -6.07
C ALA A 221 -10.90 -15.74 -5.25
N VAL A 222 -10.60 -14.66 -4.53
CA VAL A 222 -11.54 -13.97 -3.65
C VAL A 222 -11.64 -12.51 -4.08
N THR A 223 -12.87 -12.03 -4.26
CA THR A 223 -13.13 -10.60 -4.39
C THR A 223 -13.83 -10.10 -3.13
N VAL A 224 -13.31 -9.05 -2.51
CA VAL A 224 -13.85 -8.46 -1.29
C VAL A 224 -14.18 -6.99 -1.53
N TYR A 225 -15.38 -6.61 -1.14
CA TYR A 225 -15.88 -5.24 -1.18
C TYR A 225 -16.21 -4.82 0.25
N GLY A 226 -15.57 -3.76 0.73
CA GLY A 226 -15.83 -3.17 2.04
C GLY A 226 -17.25 -2.61 2.10
N GLY A 227 -17.49 -1.56 1.32
CA GLY A 227 -18.81 -0.99 1.13
C GLY A 227 -18.87 0.43 1.64
N ALA A 228 -19.57 0.70 2.75
CA ALA A 228 -19.63 2.05 3.31
C ALA A 228 -19.18 2.06 4.76
N GLY A 229 -18.17 2.87 5.08
CA GLY A 229 -17.51 2.93 6.38
C GLY A 229 -16.01 2.85 6.20
N ASN A 230 -15.26 2.78 7.29
CA ASN A 230 -13.81 2.66 7.23
C ASN A 230 -13.43 1.19 7.38
N ASP A 231 -13.19 0.53 6.27
CA ASP A 231 -13.01 -0.92 6.23
C ASP A 231 -11.53 -1.30 6.35
N THR A 232 -11.26 -2.49 6.88
CA THR A 232 -9.90 -3.01 7.07
C THR A 232 -9.77 -4.42 6.50
N PHE A 233 -8.86 -4.58 5.54
CA PHE A 233 -8.47 -5.85 4.94
C PHE A 233 -7.11 -6.29 5.50
N ASN A 234 -7.12 -7.23 6.45
CA ASN A 234 -5.90 -7.77 7.04
C ASN A 234 -5.41 -8.98 6.26
N GLN A 235 -4.20 -8.85 5.71
CA GLN A 235 -3.54 -9.92 4.99
C GLN A 235 -2.73 -10.80 5.95
N GLY A 236 -2.85 -12.12 5.75
CA GLY A 236 -2.22 -13.13 6.62
C GLY A 236 -0.73 -13.29 6.37
N THR A 237 -0.10 -14.26 7.04
CA THR A 237 1.33 -14.62 6.85
C THR A 237 1.58 -15.62 5.72
N ALA A 238 0.52 -16.17 5.13
CA ALA A 238 0.62 -17.26 4.19
C ALA A 238 0.30 -16.76 2.79
N VAL A 239 1.05 -17.28 1.80
CA VAL A 239 0.77 -17.01 0.40
C VAL A 239 -0.64 -17.50 0.05
N THR A 240 -1.53 -16.59 -0.30
CA THR A 240 -2.89 -16.80 -0.78
C THR A 240 -2.92 -16.91 -2.32
N LEU A 241 -4.10 -17.11 -2.88
CA LEU A 241 -4.30 -16.91 -4.33
C LEU A 241 -4.70 -15.45 -4.55
N SER A 242 -4.89 -15.05 -5.80
CA SER A 242 -5.25 -13.68 -6.15
C SER A 242 -6.50 -13.18 -5.42
N GLU A 243 -6.31 -12.12 -4.63
CA GLU A 243 -7.37 -11.32 -4.06
C GLU A 243 -7.65 -10.07 -4.91
N THR A 244 -8.93 -9.67 -5.01
CA THR A 244 -9.31 -8.34 -5.49
C THR A 244 -10.00 -7.61 -4.35
N LEU A 245 -9.43 -6.49 -3.92
CA LEU A 245 -9.92 -5.72 -2.77
C LEU A 245 -10.40 -4.34 -3.21
N SER A 246 -11.59 -3.96 -2.76
CA SER A 246 -12.18 -2.63 -2.98
C SER A 246 -12.76 -2.12 -1.67
N GLY A 247 -12.36 -0.91 -1.28
CA GLY A 247 -12.78 -0.27 -0.03
C GLY A 247 -14.22 0.22 -0.10
N GLY A 248 -14.54 0.95 -1.15
CA GLY A 248 -15.83 1.58 -1.35
C GLY A 248 -15.85 3.01 -0.85
N ALA A 249 -16.70 3.31 0.13
CA ALA A 249 -16.94 4.66 0.61
C ALA A 249 -16.48 4.81 2.05
N GLY A 250 -15.36 5.49 2.25
CA GLY A 250 -14.88 5.84 3.57
C GLY A 250 -13.38 6.10 3.53
N THR A 251 -12.66 5.59 4.53
CA THR A 251 -11.21 5.54 4.52
C THR A 251 -10.83 4.10 4.81
N ASP A 252 -10.42 3.42 3.76
CA ASP A 252 -10.26 1.98 3.74
C ASP A 252 -8.79 1.60 3.81
N THR A 253 -8.50 0.54 4.56
CA THR A 253 -7.14 0.11 4.90
C THR A 253 -6.88 -1.29 4.41
N VAL A 254 -5.84 -1.49 3.60
CA VAL A 254 -5.26 -2.81 3.37
C VAL A 254 -3.98 -2.93 4.18
N SER A 255 -3.85 -4.01 4.94
CA SER A 255 -2.74 -4.21 5.87
C SER A 255 -2.00 -5.51 5.62
N TYR A 256 -0.76 -5.40 5.16
CA TYR A 256 0.19 -6.51 4.99
C TYR A 256 1.16 -6.65 6.18
N ALA A 257 0.89 -6.01 7.31
CA ALA A 257 1.79 -5.93 8.47
C ALA A 257 2.25 -7.29 9.07
N SER A 258 1.63 -8.41 8.68
CA SER A 258 2.07 -9.76 9.08
C SER A 258 3.09 -10.40 8.11
N ARG A 259 3.34 -9.78 6.95
CA ARG A 259 4.26 -10.26 5.91
C ARG A 259 5.70 -9.92 6.25
N THR A 260 6.62 -10.76 5.78
CA THR A 260 8.06 -10.61 6.01
C THR A 260 8.88 -10.62 4.72
N ALA A 261 8.26 -10.98 3.60
CA ALA A 261 8.85 -10.86 2.29
C ALA A 261 8.58 -9.45 1.74
N ALA A 262 9.47 -8.99 0.87
CA ALA A 262 9.28 -7.76 0.11
C ALA A 262 8.01 -7.84 -0.75
N LEU A 263 7.21 -6.79 -0.71
CA LEU A 263 5.97 -6.61 -1.46
C LEU A 263 6.17 -5.57 -2.56
N THR A 264 5.35 -5.64 -3.61
CA THR A 264 5.31 -4.61 -4.65
C THR A 264 3.85 -4.22 -4.88
N MET A 265 3.43 -3.11 -4.30
CA MET A 265 2.06 -2.62 -4.32
C MET A 265 1.96 -1.42 -5.26
N ILE A 266 1.16 -1.53 -6.30
CA ILE A 266 0.84 -0.44 -7.22
C ILE A 266 -0.67 -0.39 -7.35
N LEU A 267 -1.29 0.53 -6.60
CA LEU A 267 -2.73 0.69 -6.59
C LEU A 267 -3.26 0.93 -8.00
N GLY A 268 -4.38 0.29 -8.33
CA GLY A 268 -5.05 0.48 -9.63
C GLY A 268 -4.25 -0.02 -10.83
N ASP A 269 -3.14 -0.76 -10.65
CA ASP A 269 -2.49 -1.46 -11.75
C ASP A 269 -3.24 -2.75 -12.10
N ALA A 270 -3.67 -2.86 -13.36
CA ALA A 270 -4.36 -4.03 -13.88
C ALA A 270 -3.47 -5.29 -13.98
N THR A 271 -2.21 -5.22 -13.54
CA THR A 271 -1.32 -6.39 -13.49
C THR A 271 -1.41 -7.20 -12.20
N ALA A 272 -2.13 -6.68 -11.19
CA ALA A 272 -2.34 -7.31 -9.89
C ALA A 272 -1.00 -7.71 -9.27
N THR A 273 -0.23 -6.74 -8.78
CA THR A 273 1.13 -6.97 -8.25
C THR A 273 1.20 -7.04 -6.74
N ASP A 274 0.10 -6.77 -6.05
CA ASP A 274 0.10 -6.12 -4.73
C ASP A 274 0.26 -7.09 -3.56
N GLY A 275 1.02 -8.16 -3.74
CA GLY A 275 1.28 -9.19 -2.75
C GLY A 275 2.67 -9.80 -2.90
N GLU A 276 2.91 -10.93 -2.23
CA GLU A 276 4.11 -11.72 -2.47
C GLU A 276 4.13 -12.25 -3.91
N THR A 277 5.33 -12.52 -4.42
CA THR A 277 5.52 -13.02 -5.80
C THR A 277 4.65 -14.26 -6.08
N GLY A 278 3.63 -14.08 -6.92
CA GLY A 278 2.73 -15.15 -7.37
C GLY A 278 1.32 -15.14 -6.75
N GLU A 279 1.03 -14.27 -5.78
CA GLU A 279 -0.34 -14.07 -5.27
C GLU A 279 -1.20 -13.35 -6.31
N LEU A 280 -0.63 -12.32 -6.93
CA LEU A 280 -1.32 -11.44 -7.86
C LEU A 280 -2.54 -10.75 -7.23
N ASP A 281 -2.33 -10.11 -6.08
CA ASP A 281 -3.37 -9.28 -5.44
C ASP A 281 -3.61 -8.01 -6.25
N ASP A 282 -4.87 -7.59 -6.32
CA ASP A 282 -5.36 -6.42 -7.05
C ASP A 282 -6.05 -5.47 -6.07
N LEU A 283 -5.34 -4.42 -5.65
CA LEU A 283 -5.91 -3.37 -4.82
C LEU A 283 -6.55 -2.28 -5.69
N SER A 284 -7.83 -2.09 -5.48
CA SER A 284 -8.60 -1.04 -6.16
C SER A 284 -8.16 0.35 -5.71
N ASP A 285 -8.37 1.33 -6.58
CA ASP A 285 -7.99 2.73 -6.34
C ASP A 285 -8.74 3.40 -5.18
N ASP A 286 -9.85 2.80 -4.73
CA ASP A 286 -10.67 3.27 -3.61
C ASP A 286 -10.17 2.77 -2.24
N ILE A 287 -8.92 2.32 -2.16
CA ILE A 287 -8.21 2.06 -0.91
C ILE A 287 -7.35 3.28 -0.58
N GLU A 288 -7.61 3.94 0.54
CA GLU A 288 -6.86 5.14 0.94
C GLU A 288 -5.60 4.85 1.75
N VAL A 289 -5.54 3.74 2.48
CA VAL A 289 -4.42 3.41 3.38
C VAL A 289 -3.85 2.04 3.06
N VAL A 290 -2.54 1.99 2.84
CA VAL A 290 -1.81 0.74 2.62
C VAL A 290 -0.68 0.62 3.63
N ASN A 291 -0.68 -0.47 4.38
CA ASN A 291 0.41 -0.82 5.29
C ASN A 291 1.23 -1.97 4.70
N GLY A 292 2.52 -1.75 4.50
CA GLY A 292 3.50 -2.76 4.13
C GLY A 292 3.70 -3.84 5.21
N GLY A 293 4.62 -4.75 4.94
CA GLY A 293 5.06 -5.80 5.84
C GLY A 293 6.27 -5.40 6.67
N SER A 294 7.18 -6.35 6.85
CA SER A 294 8.49 -6.14 7.49
C SER A 294 9.66 -6.39 6.54
N GLY A 295 9.34 -6.55 5.25
CA GLY A 295 10.30 -6.68 4.17
C GLY A 295 10.51 -5.33 3.50
N ASN A 296 11.46 -5.27 2.57
CA ASN A 296 11.74 -4.06 1.80
C ASN A 296 10.68 -3.91 0.70
N ASP A 297 9.63 -3.16 0.98
CA ASP A 297 8.45 -3.06 0.14
C ASP A 297 8.56 -1.91 -0.88
N SER A 298 7.86 -2.05 -1.99
CA SER A 298 7.69 -0.98 -2.97
C SER A 298 6.22 -0.62 -3.07
N MET A 299 5.89 0.67 -2.93
CA MET A 299 4.51 1.17 -2.96
C MET A 299 4.37 2.29 -3.98
N GLY A 300 3.30 2.28 -4.78
CA GLY A 300 2.97 3.32 -5.75
C GLY A 300 1.47 3.61 -5.79
N GLY A 301 1.13 4.89 -5.87
CA GLY A 301 -0.25 5.38 -5.89
C GLY A 301 -0.79 5.68 -7.29
N THR A 302 -2.01 6.18 -7.33
CA THR A 302 -2.69 6.65 -8.55
C THR A 302 -2.98 8.15 -8.46
N ALA A 303 -3.87 8.69 -9.30
CA ALA A 303 -4.35 10.07 -9.15
C ALA A 303 -5.17 10.34 -7.87
N SER A 304 -5.60 9.30 -7.14
CA SER A 304 -6.30 9.44 -5.85
C SER A 304 -5.29 9.61 -4.70
N PRO A 305 -5.56 10.42 -3.65
CA PRO A 305 -4.66 10.54 -2.51
C PRO A 305 -4.58 9.27 -1.66
N HIS A 306 -3.36 8.83 -1.33
CA HIS A 306 -3.10 7.62 -0.55
C HIS A 306 -2.20 7.90 0.67
N THR A 307 -2.32 7.07 1.70
CA THR A 307 -1.38 6.97 2.81
C THR A 307 -0.64 5.65 2.72
N PHE A 308 0.66 5.71 2.50
CA PHE A 308 1.54 4.56 2.49
C PHE A 308 2.33 4.50 3.79
N ASN A 309 2.34 3.33 4.42
CA ASN A 309 3.14 3.04 5.62
C ASN A 309 4.08 1.87 5.29
N GLY A 310 5.39 2.12 5.23
CA GLY A 310 6.40 1.09 4.98
C GLY A 310 6.47 0.05 6.09
N ASN A 311 6.43 0.53 7.34
CA ASN A 311 6.56 -0.24 8.58
C ASN A 311 8.01 -0.63 8.88
N ASP A 312 8.40 -1.90 8.81
CA ASP A 312 9.80 -2.31 9.02
C ASP A 312 10.39 -2.67 7.64
N GLY A 313 11.67 -2.41 7.41
CA GLY A 313 12.32 -2.72 6.13
C GLY A 313 12.81 -1.46 5.44
N ASP A 314 13.63 -1.61 4.41
CA ASP A 314 14.06 -0.47 3.59
C ASP A 314 13.07 -0.30 2.42
N ASP A 315 12.06 0.55 2.60
CA ASP A 315 10.92 0.66 1.70
C ASP A 315 11.13 1.69 0.59
N THR A 316 10.36 1.60 -0.49
CA THR A 316 10.42 2.52 -1.63
C THR A 316 9.03 3.00 -2.06
N PHE A 317 8.77 4.29 -1.91
CA PHE A 317 7.60 4.99 -2.45
C PHE A 317 7.87 5.46 -3.88
N ASN A 318 7.31 4.77 -4.86
CA ASN A 318 7.47 5.07 -6.28
C ASN A 318 6.35 6.01 -6.77
N GLN A 319 6.72 7.27 -7.02
CA GLN A 319 5.79 8.32 -7.41
C GLN A 319 5.46 8.32 -8.92
N GLY A 320 5.94 7.34 -9.67
CA GLY A 320 5.58 7.14 -11.07
C GLY A 320 6.05 8.26 -12.02
N ALA A 321 5.59 8.21 -13.27
CA ALA A 321 6.04 9.12 -14.34
C ALA A 321 5.18 10.38 -14.53
N THR A 322 4.04 10.45 -13.83
CA THR A 322 3.07 11.54 -13.92
C THR A 322 2.52 11.85 -12.54
N THR A 323 2.04 13.09 -12.34
CA THR A 323 1.36 13.51 -11.11
C THR A 323 0.29 12.50 -10.69
N ASN A 324 0.38 12.08 -9.45
CA ASN A 324 -0.51 11.23 -8.70
C ASN A 324 -1.35 12.10 -7.73
N GLY A 325 -1.95 11.50 -6.72
CA GLY A 325 -2.69 12.19 -5.68
C GLY A 325 -1.76 13.00 -4.77
N ALA A 326 -2.30 13.50 -3.66
CA ALA A 326 -1.51 14.10 -2.60
C ALA A 326 -1.18 13.01 -1.57
N GLU A 327 -0.06 12.32 -1.71
CA GLU A 327 0.24 11.16 -0.87
C GLU A 327 0.84 11.51 0.49
N VAL A 328 0.64 10.63 1.46
CA VAL A 328 1.34 10.64 2.75
C VAL A 328 2.28 9.45 2.78
N LEU A 329 3.59 9.71 2.80
CA LEU A 329 4.63 8.69 2.66
C LEU A 329 5.35 8.52 4.00
N ASN A 330 4.97 7.51 4.77
CA ASN A 330 5.56 7.21 6.08
C ASN A 330 6.52 6.02 5.91
N GLY A 331 7.83 6.26 6.08
CA GLY A 331 8.86 5.23 5.94
C GLY A 331 8.71 4.15 7.01
N GLY A 332 9.07 4.51 8.24
CA GLY A 332 8.96 3.62 9.39
C GLY A 332 10.34 3.28 9.95
N ASN A 333 10.60 2.00 10.20
CA ASN A 333 11.90 1.50 10.64
C ASN A 333 12.68 0.96 9.44
N GLY A 334 13.80 1.57 9.12
CA GLY A 334 14.66 1.10 8.04
C GLY A 334 15.35 2.29 7.41
N ILE A 335 15.74 2.15 6.16
CA ILE A 335 16.21 3.26 5.33
C ILE A 335 15.27 3.38 4.14
N ASP A 336 14.34 4.31 4.23
CA ASP A 336 13.22 4.40 3.29
C ASP A 336 13.52 5.39 2.17
N THR A 337 12.94 5.16 1.00
CA THR A 337 13.22 5.95 -0.21
C THR A 337 11.93 6.47 -0.84
N VAL A 338 11.86 7.78 -1.09
CA VAL A 338 10.90 8.35 -2.05
C VAL A 338 11.56 8.49 -3.43
N ASP A 339 10.91 7.97 -4.47
CA ASP A 339 11.47 7.87 -5.82
C ASP A 339 10.60 8.63 -6.85
N TYR A 340 11.07 9.81 -7.26
CA TYR A 340 10.52 10.62 -8.34
C TYR A 340 11.31 10.49 -9.64
N SER A 341 12.23 9.53 -9.77
CA SER A 341 13.15 9.43 -10.92
C SER A 341 12.49 9.21 -12.28
N ALA A 342 11.22 8.78 -12.28
CA ALA A 342 10.42 8.65 -13.48
C ALA A 342 9.77 9.97 -13.94
N ARG A 343 9.80 11.05 -13.12
CA ARG A 343 9.21 12.35 -13.44
C ARG A 343 10.02 13.10 -14.49
N SER A 344 9.29 13.87 -15.30
CA SER A 344 9.86 14.67 -16.40
C SER A 344 9.87 16.17 -16.14
N LEU A 345 9.21 16.62 -15.07
CA LEU A 345 9.24 17.99 -14.58
C LEU A 345 9.86 17.99 -13.18
N GLY A 346 10.38 19.16 -12.79
CA GLY A 346 11.09 19.33 -11.54
C GLY A 346 10.19 19.13 -10.33
N VAL A 347 10.73 18.48 -9.31
CA VAL A 347 10.08 18.24 -8.02
C VAL A 347 10.59 19.20 -6.97
N THR A 348 9.74 19.51 -5.99
CA THR A 348 10.15 20.11 -4.73
C THR A 348 9.85 19.10 -3.64
N VAL A 349 10.84 18.72 -2.84
CA VAL A 349 10.68 17.71 -1.79
C VAL A 349 11.38 18.19 -0.53
N THR A 350 10.67 18.14 0.59
CA THR A 350 11.20 18.41 1.93
C THR A 350 10.77 17.27 2.85
N MET A 351 11.72 16.47 3.36
CA MET A 351 11.43 15.35 4.27
C MET A 351 11.15 15.85 5.70
N ASP A 352 10.16 16.72 5.87
CA ASP A 352 9.84 17.38 7.13
C ASP A 352 8.45 16.99 7.67
N GLY A 353 7.71 16.18 6.92
CA GLY A 353 6.36 15.72 7.26
C GLY A 353 5.29 16.82 7.22
N VAL A 354 5.60 17.99 6.66
CA VAL A 354 4.61 19.02 6.38
C VAL A 354 3.67 18.51 5.29
N ALA A 355 2.39 18.85 5.41
CA ALA A 355 1.41 18.39 4.45
C ALA A 355 1.34 19.32 3.24
N ALA A 356 1.21 18.71 2.06
CA ALA A 356 0.85 19.39 0.81
C ALA A 356 1.89 20.38 0.29
N ASN A 357 3.17 20.04 0.39
CA ASN A 357 4.28 20.84 -0.12
C ASN A 357 5.26 20.07 -1.02
N ASP A 358 5.16 18.74 -1.10
CA ASP A 358 6.10 17.92 -1.85
C ASP A 358 5.54 17.46 -3.22
N GLY A 359 6.42 16.99 -4.10
CA GLY A 359 6.09 16.41 -5.41
C GLY A 359 6.34 17.32 -6.62
N GLU A 360 5.83 16.93 -7.79
CA GLU A 360 5.98 17.69 -9.04
C GLU A 360 5.23 19.03 -8.97
N GLY A 361 5.98 20.13 -9.15
CA GLY A 361 5.44 21.47 -8.91
C GLY A 361 5.19 21.82 -7.44
N GLY A 362 5.64 20.98 -6.50
CA GLY A 362 5.50 21.16 -5.06
C GLY A 362 4.03 21.07 -4.62
N ALA A 363 3.51 22.13 -4.00
CA ALA A 363 2.15 22.20 -3.47
C ALA A 363 1.00 21.99 -4.48
N THR A 364 1.30 21.77 -5.77
CA THR A 364 0.30 21.39 -6.78
C THR A 364 0.01 19.89 -6.82
N GLU A 365 1.02 19.05 -6.59
CA GLU A 365 0.85 17.60 -6.33
C GLU A 365 0.46 17.45 -4.86
N GLY A 366 1.30 18.00 -3.97
CA GLY A 366 0.94 18.18 -2.57
C GLY A 366 1.13 16.91 -1.76
N ASP A 367 2.23 16.21 -2.03
CA ASP A 367 2.65 15.10 -1.19
C ASP A 367 3.09 15.60 0.20
N ASN A 368 3.20 14.64 1.11
CA ASN A 368 3.70 14.78 2.45
C ASN A 368 4.73 13.67 2.68
N VAL A 369 5.98 13.97 2.37
CA VAL A 369 7.12 13.08 2.66
C VAL A 369 7.48 13.25 4.13
N LYS A 370 7.37 12.17 4.90
CA LYS A 370 7.65 12.21 6.33
C LYS A 370 9.14 12.35 6.64
N ALA A 371 9.41 12.78 7.87
CA ALA A 371 10.77 12.98 8.38
C ALA A 371 11.49 11.68 8.77
N ASP A 372 10.79 10.55 8.70
CA ASP A 372 11.32 9.18 8.81
C ASP A 372 11.50 8.52 7.44
N VAL A 373 11.64 9.32 6.38
CA VAL A 373 12.11 8.89 5.06
C VAL A 373 13.52 9.42 4.89
N GLU A 374 14.48 8.54 4.61
CA GLU A 374 15.91 8.89 4.59
C GLU A 374 16.41 9.23 3.18
N ASN A 375 15.82 8.65 2.13
CA ASN A 375 16.36 8.78 0.78
C ASN A 375 15.38 9.44 -0.17
N CYS A 376 15.91 10.24 -1.09
CA CYS A 376 15.13 10.80 -2.21
C CYS A 376 15.89 10.68 -3.52
N LYS A 377 15.17 10.25 -4.55
CA LYS A 377 15.61 10.39 -5.95
C LYS A 377 14.72 11.42 -6.64
N GLY A 378 15.34 12.50 -7.10
CA GLY A 378 14.70 13.52 -7.92
C GLY A 378 14.43 13.05 -9.35
N SER A 379 13.88 13.95 -10.12
CA SER A 379 13.39 13.79 -11.48
C SER A 379 14.51 13.87 -12.54
N SER A 380 14.11 14.06 -13.80
CA SER A 380 15.03 14.35 -14.90
C SER A 380 15.12 15.85 -15.26
N ALA A 381 14.53 16.71 -14.43
CA ALA A 381 14.55 18.15 -14.55
C ALA A 381 15.09 18.80 -13.27
N ALA A 382 15.28 20.13 -13.28
CA ALA A 382 15.80 20.85 -12.13
C ALA A 382 14.91 20.70 -10.88
N ASP A 383 15.46 20.08 -9.84
CA ASP A 383 14.78 19.76 -8.60
C ASP A 383 15.21 20.63 -7.42
N ASN A 384 14.38 20.66 -6.39
CA ASN A 384 14.70 21.28 -5.11
C ASN A 384 14.41 20.28 -3.97
N ILE A 385 15.44 19.65 -3.45
CA ILE A 385 15.31 18.54 -2.48
C ILE A 385 16.00 18.95 -1.18
N THR A 386 15.29 18.84 -0.08
CA THR A 386 15.82 18.98 1.28
C THR A 386 15.55 17.69 2.05
N GLY A 387 16.60 17.07 2.57
CA GLY A 387 16.50 15.92 3.46
C GLY A 387 15.88 16.27 4.81
N GLY A 388 15.88 15.27 5.68
CA GLY A 388 15.24 15.29 6.99
C GLY A 388 16.23 15.58 8.12
N PRO A 389 15.88 15.15 9.34
CA PRO A 389 16.72 15.29 10.53
C PRO A 389 17.67 14.10 10.79
N GLY A 390 17.64 13.06 9.96
CA GLY A 390 18.48 11.87 10.02
C GLY A 390 19.43 11.79 8.82
N ASN A 391 20.27 10.76 8.78
CA ASN A 391 21.24 10.60 7.69
C ASN A 391 20.52 10.28 6.38
N ASN A 392 20.61 11.18 5.40
CA ASN A 392 19.91 11.07 4.14
C ASN A 392 20.82 10.64 2.99
N THR A 393 20.29 9.86 2.03
CA THR A 393 20.93 9.68 0.71
C THR A 393 20.10 10.36 -0.37
N ILE A 394 20.65 11.41 -0.98
CA ILE A 394 19.95 12.24 -1.97
C ILE A 394 20.60 12.06 -3.34
N THR A 395 19.77 11.79 -4.35
CA THR A 395 20.16 11.84 -5.76
C THR A 395 19.29 12.88 -6.45
N GLY A 396 19.88 13.95 -6.98
CA GLY A 396 19.14 14.97 -7.74
C GLY A 396 18.52 14.43 -9.01
N GLY A 397 19.27 13.62 -9.76
CA GLY A 397 18.80 13.01 -11.00
C GLY A 397 19.48 13.67 -12.19
N LEU A 398 18.72 14.07 -13.21
CA LEU A 398 19.25 14.97 -14.25
C LEU A 398 18.61 16.35 -14.04
N GLY A 399 19.27 17.42 -14.43
CA GLY A 399 18.81 18.76 -14.13
C GLY A 399 19.91 19.58 -13.47
N ALA A 400 19.65 20.86 -13.27
CA ALA A 400 20.49 21.66 -12.40
C ALA A 400 19.75 21.75 -11.07
N ASP A 401 20.15 20.92 -10.12
CA ASP A 401 19.38 20.65 -8.91
C ASP A 401 19.85 21.52 -7.75
N THR A 402 18.99 21.72 -6.77
CA THR A 402 19.34 22.32 -5.48
C THR A 402 19.07 21.31 -4.39
N LEU A 403 20.14 20.83 -3.76
CA LEU A 403 20.10 19.73 -2.80
C LEU A 403 20.61 20.21 -1.44
N SER A 404 19.87 19.87 -0.39
CA SER A 404 20.25 20.11 1.00
C SER A 404 20.07 18.83 1.80
N GLY A 405 21.06 18.44 2.59
CA GLY A 405 21.02 17.22 3.39
C GLY A 405 20.13 17.41 4.61
N GLY A 406 20.36 18.50 5.34
CA GLY A 406 19.52 18.87 6.47
C GLY A 406 20.29 18.70 7.77
N ALA A 407 19.88 17.76 8.62
CA ALA A 407 20.68 17.37 9.77
C ALA A 407 20.94 15.87 9.73
N GLY A 408 22.13 15.44 10.15
CA GLY A 408 22.57 14.06 9.97
C GLY A 408 23.86 14.04 9.17
N ASP A 409 24.47 12.86 9.04
CA ASP A 409 25.60 12.67 8.15
C ASP A 409 25.05 12.24 6.78
N ASP A 410 24.95 13.19 5.85
CA ASP A 410 24.22 13.03 4.60
C ASP A 410 25.14 12.63 3.43
N VAL A 411 24.57 11.95 2.43
CA VAL A 411 25.28 11.51 1.22
C VAL A 411 24.55 12.01 -0.03
N PHE A 412 25.27 12.74 -0.88
CA PHE A 412 24.79 13.17 -2.20
C PHE A 412 25.44 12.31 -3.29
N VAL A 413 24.64 11.67 -4.13
CA VAL A 413 25.14 10.71 -5.12
C VAL A 413 25.10 11.31 -6.52
N ALA A 414 26.26 11.47 -7.15
CA ALA A 414 26.38 11.81 -8.56
C ALA A 414 26.34 10.55 -9.43
N LEU A 415 25.31 10.41 -10.26
CA LEU A 415 25.09 9.21 -11.09
C LEU A 415 25.71 9.34 -12.48
N ALA A 416 25.80 10.55 -13.03
CA ALA A 416 26.10 10.76 -14.43
C ALA A 416 27.13 11.88 -14.62
N ALA A 417 27.61 12.02 -15.85
CA ALA A 417 28.52 13.10 -16.26
C ALA A 417 27.82 14.35 -16.76
N THR A 418 26.51 14.25 -16.77
CA THR A 418 25.58 15.12 -17.48
C THR A 418 24.27 15.15 -16.70
N ASP A 419 24.33 14.93 -15.39
CA ASP A 419 23.24 15.20 -14.46
C ASP A 419 22.96 16.69 -14.49
N GLY A 420 23.95 17.55 -14.28
CA GLY A 420 23.87 18.98 -14.57
C GLY A 420 24.66 19.77 -13.56
N ALA A 421 24.32 21.05 -13.38
CA ALA A 421 25.07 21.93 -12.50
C ALA A 421 24.34 22.09 -11.18
N ASP A 422 24.71 21.26 -10.20
CA ASP A 422 23.98 21.17 -8.95
C ASP A 422 24.51 22.15 -7.91
N ILE A 423 23.63 22.58 -7.00
CA ILE A 423 23.97 23.38 -5.83
C ILE A 423 23.72 22.50 -4.62
N ILE A 424 24.80 22.15 -3.91
CA ILE A 424 24.76 21.16 -2.82
C ILE A 424 25.19 21.81 -1.50
N SER A 425 24.34 21.64 -0.49
CA SER A 425 24.61 22.01 0.90
C SER A 425 24.48 20.77 1.77
N GLY A 426 25.52 20.45 2.56
CA GLY A 426 25.47 19.34 3.52
C GLY A 426 24.39 19.58 4.57
N GLY A 427 24.46 20.73 5.24
CA GLY A 427 23.66 20.92 6.45
C GLY A 427 24.48 20.48 7.66
N THR A 428 23.84 20.18 8.78
CA THR A 428 24.58 19.88 10.02
C THR A 428 24.93 18.41 10.11
N GLY A 429 26.21 18.09 10.20
CA GLY A 429 26.70 16.73 10.39
C GLY A 429 28.06 16.60 9.74
N SER A 430 28.42 15.40 9.31
CA SER A 430 29.55 15.15 8.42
C SER A 430 29.04 14.65 7.07
N ASP A 431 28.97 15.56 6.12
CA ASP A 431 28.27 15.33 4.86
C ASP A 431 29.25 14.95 3.74
N THR A 432 28.78 14.12 2.81
CA THR A 432 29.64 13.48 1.81
C THR A 432 29.08 13.63 0.40
N MET A 433 29.92 14.10 -0.52
CA MET A 433 29.67 13.98 -1.96
C MET A 433 30.26 12.67 -2.49
N ASP A 434 29.41 11.81 -3.06
CA ASP A 434 29.74 10.47 -3.54
C ASP A 434 29.79 10.40 -5.08
N TYR A 435 31.02 10.27 -5.59
CA TYR A 435 31.35 10.06 -7.00
C TYR A 435 31.84 8.62 -7.29
N ARG A 436 31.63 7.65 -6.39
CA ARG A 436 32.18 6.28 -6.55
C ARG A 436 31.67 5.55 -7.80
N LEU A 437 30.52 5.95 -8.34
CA LEU A 437 29.96 5.41 -9.58
C LEU A 437 30.56 6.05 -10.85
N ARG A 438 31.40 7.08 -10.71
CA ARG A 438 31.98 7.82 -11.84
C ARG A 438 33.20 7.08 -12.40
N THR A 439 33.27 7.03 -13.73
CA THR A 439 34.34 6.33 -14.47
C THR A 439 35.29 7.26 -15.22
N ALA A 440 34.97 8.55 -15.27
CA ALA A 440 35.83 9.58 -15.82
C ALA A 440 36.36 10.46 -14.68
N ALA A 441 37.54 11.04 -14.91
CA ALA A 441 38.26 11.81 -13.90
C ALA A 441 37.47 13.03 -13.45
N ILE A 442 37.32 13.20 -12.15
CA ILE A 442 36.67 14.36 -11.55
C ILE A 442 37.67 15.37 -11.00
N THR A 443 37.26 16.62 -10.92
CA THR A 443 37.93 17.66 -10.14
C THR A 443 36.89 18.26 -9.21
N ALA A 444 37.02 18.02 -7.91
CA ALA A 444 36.05 18.44 -6.92
C ALA A 444 36.72 19.25 -5.80
N THR A 445 36.09 20.35 -5.41
CA THR A 445 36.60 21.29 -4.41
C THR A 445 35.49 21.72 -3.45
N LEU A 446 35.75 21.67 -2.14
CA LEU A 446 34.80 22.03 -1.08
C LEU A 446 34.83 23.53 -0.73
N ASP A 447 34.73 24.43 -1.71
CA ASP A 447 34.87 25.89 -1.47
C ASP A 447 33.59 26.71 -1.67
N GLY A 448 32.48 26.06 -2.01
CA GLY A 448 31.18 26.71 -2.21
C GLY A 448 31.11 27.67 -3.38
N ALA A 449 32.10 27.67 -4.27
CA ALA A 449 32.21 28.66 -5.34
C ALA A 449 32.74 28.10 -6.66
N THR A 450 33.68 27.16 -6.61
CA THR A 450 34.25 26.52 -7.77
C THR A 450 33.36 25.38 -8.25
N THR A 451 33.19 25.32 -9.57
CA THR A 451 32.48 24.25 -10.25
C THR A 451 33.29 22.95 -10.14
N SER A 452 32.68 21.93 -9.55
CA SER A 452 33.18 20.58 -9.33
C SER A 452 32.61 19.61 -10.39
N GLY A 453 33.04 18.34 -10.39
CA GLY A 453 32.66 17.31 -11.37
C GLY A 453 33.72 17.10 -12.46
N LEU A 454 33.38 16.57 -13.64
CA LEU A 454 34.37 16.21 -14.67
C LEU A 454 35.26 17.37 -15.15
N GLY A 455 36.45 17.53 -14.56
CA GLY A 455 37.49 18.46 -15.00
C GLY A 455 37.03 19.91 -15.20
N GLY A 456 36.01 20.38 -14.46
CA GLY A 456 35.37 21.68 -14.65
C GLY A 456 34.47 21.78 -15.89
N GLY A 457 33.87 20.66 -16.32
CA GLY A 457 32.97 20.52 -17.47
C GLY A 457 31.50 20.91 -17.21
N SER A 458 30.57 20.33 -17.98
CA SER A 458 29.13 20.69 -18.00
C SER A 458 28.28 20.20 -16.83
N GLU A 459 28.89 19.44 -15.91
CA GLU A 459 28.34 19.08 -14.59
C GLU A 459 28.40 20.39 -13.78
N GLY A 460 29.55 20.69 -13.17
CA GLY A 460 29.85 22.06 -12.71
C GLY A 460 29.20 22.38 -11.38
N ASP A 461 29.07 21.35 -10.54
CA ASP A 461 28.43 21.40 -9.22
C ASP A 461 29.13 22.37 -8.29
N ILE A 462 28.37 22.99 -7.40
CA ILE A 462 28.90 23.83 -6.35
C ILE A 462 28.69 23.10 -5.04
N LEU A 463 29.79 22.57 -4.49
CA LEU A 463 29.82 21.83 -3.23
C LEU A 463 30.07 22.80 -2.07
N GLY A 464 29.16 22.87 -1.10
CA GLY A 464 29.25 23.81 0.02
C GLY A 464 28.80 25.23 -0.34
N ALA A 465 27.87 25.38 -1.30
CA ALA A 465 27.37 26.69 -1.66
C ALA A 465 26.66 27.33 -0.46
N ALA A 466 27.06 28.55 -0.07
CA ALA A 466 26.28 29.34 0.87
C ALA A 466 24.89 29.57 0.25
N CYS A 467 23.84 28.97 0.84
CA CYS A 467 22.47 29.07 0.36
C CYS A 467 22.08 30.53 0.14
N ALA A 468 22.10 30.98 -1.12
CA ALA A 468 21.50 32.25 -1.47
C ALA A 468 19.99 32.07 -1.34
N ALA A 469 19.39 32.71 -0.32
CA ALA A 469 17.94 32.74 -0.11
C ALA A 469 17.18 32.88 -1.46
N PRO A 470 16.18 32.01 -1.70
CA PRO A 470 14.99 31.98 -0.87
C PRO A 470 14.69 30.64 -0.18
N LEU A 471 15.67 29.78 0.08
CA LEU A 471 15.41 28.58 0.89
C LEU A 471 15.24 28.96 2.38
N PRO A 472 14.18 28.46 3.06
CA PRO A 472 13.78 28.91 4.40
C PRO A 472 14.57 28.32 5.57
N TYR A 473 15.57 27.46 5.34
CA TYR A 473 16.34 26.82 6.41
C TYR A 473 17.72 27.46 6.59
N VAL A 474 18.00 27.89 7.83
CA VAL A 474 19.04 28.82 8.22
C VAL A 474 20.16 28.07 8.95
N GLY A 475 21.32 27.95 8.30
CA GLY A 475 22.58 27.45 8.87
C GLY A 475 23.40 26.76 7.79
N CYS A 476 24.31 27.49 7.14
CA CYS A 476 25.17 26.92 6.09
C CYS A 476 26.37 26.24 6.73
N THR A 477 26.34 24.91 6.75
CA THR A 477 27.48 24.03 6.95
C THR A 477 27.65 23.22 5.66
N ASP A 478 28.90 23.07 5.25
CA ASP A 478 29.27 22.69 3.90
C ASP A 478 29.28 21.17 3.77
N VAL A 479 29.52 20.64 2.57
CA VAL A 479 29.92 19.24 2.45
C VAL A 479 31.35 19.11 2.98
N GLU A 480 31.61 18.20 3.92
CA GLU A 480 32.95 17.99 4.49
C GLU A 480 33.78 16.94 3.74
N ASN A 481 33.13 15.98 3.09
CA ASN A 481 33.80 14.78 2.59
C ASN A 481 33.57 14.58 1.08
N ILE A 482 34.54 13.96 0.42
CA ILE A 482 34.43 13.54 -0.98
C ILE A 482 34.90 12.11 -1.15
N TRP A 483 34.07 11.29 -1.78
CA TRP A 483 34.47 9.98 -2.31
C TRP A 483 34.58 10.04 -3.83
N GLY A 484 35.80 9.87 -4.33
CA GLY A 484 36.16 9.83 -5.74
C GLY A 484 35.74 8.54 -6.46
N GLY A 485 35.93 8.55 -7.77
CA GLY A 485 35.51 7.51 -8.69
C GLY A 485 36.61 6.51 -8.99
N THR A 486 36.62 6.06 -10.25
CA THR A 486 37.54 5.00 -10.72
C THR A 486 38.63 5.50 -11.68
N ALA A 487 38.74 6.81 -11.85
CA ALA A 487 39.71 7.47 -12.72
C ALA A 487 40.73 8.25 -11.88
N ALA A 488 41.69 8.91 -12.54
CA ALA A 488 42.67 9.74 -11.85
C ALA A 488 42.02 11.07 -11.41
N ASP A 489 41.57 11.13 -10.16
CA ASP A 489 40.75 12.21 -9.63
C ASP A 489 41.57 13.31 -8.97
N VAL A 490 41.00 14.53 -8.91
CA VAL A 490 41.59 15.67 -8.21
C VAL A 490 40.60 16.16 -7.14
N LEU A 491 40.89 15.91 -5.88
CA LEU A 491 40.02 16.22 -4.75
C LEU A 491 40.69 17.28 -3.87
N THR A 492 39.96 18.35 -3.56
CA THR A 492 40.46 19.44 -2.71
C THR A 492 39.46 19.71 -1.58
N GLY A 493 39.89 19.54 -0.34
CA GLY A 493 39.15 19.92 0.85
C GLY A 493 39.17 21.44 1.08
N ASN A 494 38.87 21.85 2.31
CA ASN A 494 38.72 23.25 2.69
C ASN A 494 39.48 23.59 3.97
N GLY A 495 38.89 24.40 4.86
CA GLY A 495 39.49 24.81 6.12
C GLY A 495 38.98 24.03 7.34
N SER A 496 38.06 23.09 7.12
CA SER A 496 37.49 22.17 8.10
C SER A 496 38.18 20.81 8.02
N ALA A 497 37.92 19.92 8.97
CA ALA A 497 38.38 18.54 8.86
C ALA A 497 37.63 17.82 7.73
N ASN A 498 38.35 17.30 6.74
CA ASN A 498 37.77 16.63 5.57
C ASN A 498 38.19 15.16 5.48
N GLU A 499 37.28 14.29 5.02
CA GLU A 499 37.61 12.94 4.54
C GLU A 499 37.59 12.91 3.00
N LEU A 500 38.76 12.69 2.40
CA LEU A 500 38.93 12.60 0.96
C LEU A 500 39.38 11.18 0.57
N VAL A 501 38.53 10.46 -0.16
CA VAL A 501 38.82 9.11 -0.66
C VAL A 501 38.98 9.18 -2.17
N GLY A 502 40.17 8.89 -2.71
CA GLY A 502 40.47 8.95 -4.14
C GLY A 502 39.81 7.83 -4.97
N GLY A 503 39.53 6.68 -4.35
CA GLY A 503 38.97 5.54 -5.05
C GLY A 503 40.04 4.71 -5.76
N THR A 504 39.82 4.38 -7.04
CA THR A 504 40.86 3.72 -7.85
C THR A 504 41.36 4.71 -8.90
N GLY A 505 42.66 4.78 -9.15
CA GLY A 505 43.18 5.79 -10.06
C GLY A 505 44.54 6.26 -9.59
N ASN A 506 45.15 7.20 -10.31
CA ASN A 506 46.30 7.92 -9.78
C ASN A 506 45.79 9.29 -9.32
N ASP A 507 45.42 9.38 -8.07
CA ASP A 507 44.60 10.47 -7.57
C ASP A 507 45.48 11.57 -6.96
N THR A 508 44.99 12.80 -7.02
CA THR A 508 45.59 13.97 -6.38
C THR A 508 44.63 14.50 -5.33
N LEU A 509 44.99 14.36 -4.06
CA LEU A 509 44.18 14.76 -2.91
C LEU A 509 44.90 15.90 -2.18
N SER A 510 44.18 16.97 -1.88
CA SER A 510 44.65 18.10 -1.09
C SER A 510 43.68 18.36 0.06
N GLY A 511 44.10 18.13 1.31
CA GLY A 511 43.27 18.34 2.50
C GLY A 511 42.94 19.81 2.72
N GLY A 512 43.98 20.62 2.92
CA GLY A 512 43.85 22.07 3.04
C GLY A 512 44.26 22.55 4.43
N ALA A 513 43.33 23.10 5.20
CA ALA A 513 43.54 23.38 6.61
C ALA A 513 42.47 22.63 7.42
N GLY A 514 42.72 22.40 8.71
CA GLY A 514 41.91 21.45 9.47
C GLY A 514 42.62 20.11 9.54
N ASP A 515 42.12 19.20 10.38
CA ASP A 515 42.74 17.89 10.58
C ASP A 515 42.10 16.89 9.61
N ASP A 516 42.82 16.55 8.54
CA ASP A 516 42.25 15.86 7.38
C ASP A 516 42.55 14.35 7.33
N VAL A 517 41.68 13.58 6.67
CA VAL A 517 41.88 12.16 6.34
C VAL A 517 41.93 12.00 4.82
N LEU A 518 43.09 11.64 4.29
CA LEU A 518 43.30 11.45 2.85
C LEU A 518 43.58 9.97 2.53
N GLU A 519 42.63 9.28 1.91
CA GLU A 519 42.80 7.91 1.42
C GLU A 519 42.93 7.91 -0.11
N GLY A 520 44.16 7.75 -0.63
CA GLY A 520 44.37 7.67 -2.09
C GLY A 520 43.95 6.33 -2.74
N GLY A 521 43.33 5.40 -2.01
CA GLY A 521 43.04 4.05 -2.49
C GLY A 521 44.19 3.04 -2.35
N GLY A 522 44.12 1.89 -3.04
CA GLY A 522 45.10 0.81 -2.90
C GLY A 522 45.44 0.05 -4.19
N GLY A 523 46.63 -0.59 -4.23
CA GLY A 523 47.19 -1.23 -5.44
C GLY A 523 48.60 -0.76 -5.90
N THR A 524 48.75 -0.34 -7.16
CA THR A 524 50.01 0.15 -7.80
C THR A 524 49.98 1.64 -8.16
N GLU A 525 49.11 2.39 -7.48
CA GLU A 525 48.71 3.75 -7.82
C GLU A 525 49.79 4.76 -7.41
N ALA A 526 49.97 5.77 -8.24
CA ALA A 526 50.92 6.86 -8.05
C ALA A 526 50.21 8.11 -7.50
N ASN A 527 49.56 7.98 -6.35
CA ASN A 527 48.78 9.05 -5.75
C ASN A 527 49.66 10.21 -5.25
N VAL A 528 49.11 11.41 -5.30
CA VAL A 528 49.68 12.65 -4.74
C VAL A 528 48.79 13.11 -3.60
N LEU A 529 49.32 13.07 -2.38
CA LEU A 529 48.60 13.48 -1.17
C LEU A 529 49.29 14.72 -0.59
N ASP A 530 48.57 15.84 -0.54
CA ASP A 530 48.95 17.05 0.18
C ASP A 530 48.02 17.21 1.37
N CYS A 531 48.49 16.86 2.56
CA CYS A 531 47.68 16.99 3.76
C CYS A 531 47.46 18.46 4.16
N GLY A 532 48.26 19.40 3.62
CA GLY A 532 48.05 20.81 3.88
C GLY A 532 48.68 21.28 5.19
N SER A 533 47.91 21.96 6.03
CA SER A 533 48.42 22.73 7.19
C SER A 533 47.81 22.36 8.54
N GLY A 534 47.04 21.27 8.61
CA GLY A 534 46.49 20.73 9.84
C GLY A 534 47.54 20.15 10.78
N ASP A 535 47.23 20.14 12.08
CA ASP A 535 48.07 19.51 13.11
C ASP A 535 47.38 18.19 13.52
N GLY A 536 47.22 17.27 12.57
CA GLY A 536 46.52 16.00 12.79
C GLY A 536 46.24 15.17 11.55
N ASP A 537 46.72 15.59 10.39
CA ASP A 537 46.36 15.00 9.11
C ASP A 537 46.88 13.58 8.95
N THR A 538 46.01 12.66 8.54
CA THR A 538 46.36 11.28 8.27
C THR A 538 46.23 10.96 6.78
N GLY A 539 47.31 10.48 6.18
CA GLY A 539 47.31 10.02 4.79
C GLY A 539 47.42 8.49 4.72
N PHE A 540 46.59 7.82 3.94
CA PHE A 540 46.67 6.38 3.67
C PHE A 540 46.78 6.07 2.17
N GLY A 541 47.38 4.92 1.86
CA GLY A 541 47.51 4.40 0.51
C GLY A 541 47.93 2.94 0.60
N GLN A 542 46.99 2.01 0.44
CA GLN A 542 47.20 0.58 0.68
C GLN A 542 47.67 -0.09 -0.62
N GLY A 543 48.88 0.26 -1.09
CA GLY A 543 49.42 -0.25 -2.35
C GLY A 543 50.83 -0.84 -2.22
N SER A 544 51.05 -1.98 -2.85
CA SER A 544 52.37 -2.66 -2.91
C SER A 544 53.20 -2.24 -4.13
N GLY A 545 52.75 -1.27 -4.92
CA GLY A 545 53.54 -0.63 -5.99
C GLY A 545 53.46 0.89 -5.91
N GLY A 546 54.62 1.56 -5.82
CA GLY A 546 54.73 3.02 -5.77
C GLY A 546 54.31 3.62 -4.43
N ALA A 547 55.23 4.28 -3.72
CA ALA A 547 54.83 5.08 -2.57
C ALA A 547 54.07 6.31 -3.09
N ALA A 548 52.86 6.57 -2.57
CA ALA A 548 52.18 7.85 -2.79
C ALA A 548 53.14 9.00 -2.43
N SER A 549 53.19 10.05 -3.25
CA SER A 549 53.93 11.27 -2.95
C SER A 549 53.16 12.04 -1.88
N ARG A 550 53.69 12.08 -0.66
CA ARG A 550 53.02 12.66 0.51
C ARG A 550 53.73 13.93 0.97
N THR A 551 52.98 14.97 1.26
CA THR A 551 53.46 16.22 1.84
C THR A 551 52.63 16.56 3.07
N ASN A 552 53.29 16.96 4.16
CA ASN A 552 52.69 17.44 5.41
C ASN A 552 51.77 16.48 6.20
N CYS A 553 51.76 15.18 5.91
CA CYS A 553 50.94 14.21 6.65
C CYS A 553 51.63 13.65 7.91
N GLU A 554 50.89 13.45 9.01
CA GLU A 554 51.30 12.71 10.20
C GLU A 554 51.03 11.18 10.04
N PHE A 555 51.66 10.35 10.89
CA PHE A 555 51.66 8.87 10.78
C PHE A 555 51.28 8.14 12.06
#